data_AF-A0ABD2HPH7-F1
#
_entry.id   AF-A0ABD2HPH7-F1
#
_cell.length_a   1.000
_cell.length_b   1.000
_cell.length_c   1.000
_cell.angle_alpha   90.00
_cell.angle_beta   90.00
_cell.angle_gamma   90.00
#
_symmetry.space_group_name_H-M   'P 1'
#
loop_
_entity.id
_entity.type
_entity.pdbx_description
1 polymer ?
#
loop_
_entity_poly.entity_id
_entity_poly.type
_entity_poly.pdbx_seq_one_letter_code
_entity_poly.pdbx_strand_id
1 'polypeptide(L)'
;MPSLPTKFCALILICQITFLASANPLEEASQKNLAKKRLKILVYSPTIGWSHMQFMGSIADTLVGAGHDVHLFRVLMNKRAEALPKEVFNVTNFHNFLPNFVQTGKLDINKLDELKEPFDGKTEHFDVVLAELYDPCPMALSHRIGAKTKLGTIAVPLFQTAARNFGIPTLSSYVTSLFTPMNGGHKMNFVERFVNFVNDLYDWLYLNNVMASYEEPVIAEAFGKNFPPLKQIMRNVSLLFTNSNQVGQNLMPKRIGP
;
A
#
# COMPACT_ATOMS: atom_id res chain seq x y z
N MET A 1 -31.31 52.69 -28.47
CA MET A 1 -31.08 51.90 -27.24
C MET A 1 -29.60 51.94 -26.93
N PRO A 2 -29.21 52.38 -25.73
CA PRO A 2 -27.86 52.85 -25.45
C PRO A 2 -26.88 51.71 -25.14
N SER A 3 -25.63 51.98 -25.50
CA SER A 3 -24.42 51.19 -25.31
C SER A 3 -24.25 50.60 -23.91
N LEU A 4 -24.12 49.28 -23.86
CA LEU A 4 -23.67 48.53 -22.68
C LEU A 4 -22.22 48.92 -22.36
N PRO A 5 -21.88 49.30 -21.11
CA PRO A 5 -20.59 49.90 -20.81
C PRO A 5 -19.47 48.86 -20.78
N THR A 6 -18.35 49.21 -21.41
CA THR A 6 -17.04 48.54 -21.49
C THR A 6 -16.44 48.14 -20.13
N LYS A 7 -17.08 48.51 -19.01
CA LYS A 7 -16.70 48.14 -17.64
C LYS A 7 -17.14 46.72 -17.23
N PHE A 8 -18.13 46.12 -17.92
CA PHE A 8 -18.59 44.75 -17.59
C PHE A 8 -17.66 43.65 -18.13
N CYS A 9 -16.96 43.90 -19.25
CA CYS A 9 -15.96 42.96 -19.79
C CYS A 9 -14.64 42.95 -18.99
N ALA A 10 -14.25 44.09 -18.41
CA ALA A 10 -13.03 44.19 -17.61
C ALA A 10 -13.13 43.39 -16.29
N LEU A 11 -14.32 43.32 -15.70
CA LEU A 11 -14.54 42.58 -14.44
C LEU A 11 -14.47 41.06 -14.63
N ILE A 12 -14.92 40.55 -15.79
CA ILE A 12 -14.85 39.12 -16.13
C ILE A 12 -13.40 38.70 -16.43
N LEU A 13 -12.62 39.57 -17.09
CA LEU A 13 -11.20 39.29 -17.38
C LEU A 13 -10.32 39.34 -16.11
N ILE A 14 -10.60 40.25 -15.18
CA ILE A 14 -9.91 40.31 -13.88
C ILE A 14 -10.23 39.07 -13.03
N CYS A 15 -11.47 38.57 -13.06
CA CYS A 15 -11.87 37.37 -12.32
C CYS A 15 -11.27 36.08 -12.86
N GLN A 16 -10.96 36.00 -14.17
CA GLN A 16 -10.25 34.85 -14.76
C GLN A 16 -8.74 34.89 -14.52
N ILE A 17 -8.15 36.08 -14.37
CA ILE A 17 -6.72 36.22 -14.04
C ILE A 17 -6.46 35.93 -12.56
N THR A 18 -7.37 36.24 -11.64
CA THR A 18 -7.24 35.84 -10.23
C THR A 18 -7.51 34.35 -9.97
N PHE A 19 -8.27 33.66 -10.82
CA PHE A 19 -8.45 32.20 -10.71
C PHE A 19 -7.29 31.38 -11.28
N LEU A 20 -6.48 31.95 -12.18
CA LEU A 20 -5.25 31.32 -12.70
C LEU A 20 -3.97 31.69 -11.92
N ALA A 21 -4.05 32.60 -10.95
CA ALA A 21 -2.93 33.05 -10.12
C ALA A 21 -3.08 32.70 -8.64
N SER A 22 -3.91 31.71 -8.29
CA SER A 22 -3.90 31.07 -6.96
C SER A 22 -3.08 29.77 -7.00
N ALA A 23 -1.84 29.85 -7.49
CA ALA A 23 -0.80 28.99 -6.93
C ALA A 23 -0.57 29.51 -5.51
N ASN A 24 -0.96 28.72 -4.51
CA ASN A 24 -0.88 29.12 -3.11
C ASN A 24 0.58 29.49 -2.77
N PRO A 25 0.90 30.72 -2.36
CA PRO A 25 2.27 31.10 -1.98
C PRO A 25 2.77 30.31 -0.76
N LEU A 26 1.87 29.70 0.00
CA LEU A 26 2.17 28.81 1.12
C LEU A 26 2.65 27.41 0.66
N GLU A 27 2.31 26.98 -0.56
CA GLU A 27 2.72 25.69 -1.12
C GLU A 27 4.12 25.79 -1.75
N GLU A 28 4.42 26.90 -2.44
CA GLU A 28 5.75 27.18 -2.99
C GLU A 28 6.80 27.53 -1.91
N ALA A 29 6.38 28.18 -0.81
CA ALA A 29 7.28 28.50 0.31
C ALA A 29 7.59 27.28 1.19
N SER A 30 6.69 26.29 1.26
CA SER A 30 6.94 25.02 1.97
C SER A 30 7.95 24.14 1.22
N GLN A 31 7.95 24.15 -0.12
CA GLN A 31 8.91 23.42 -0.94
C GLN A 31 10.32 24.02 -0.99
N LYS A 32 10.46 25.35 -0.78
CA LYS A 32 11.75 26.05 -0.97
C LYS A 32 12.75 25.93 0.18
N ASN A 33 12.38 25.37 1.34
CA ASN A 33 13.28 25.28 2.50
C ASN A 33 13.33 23.90 3.20
N LEU A 34 12.82 22.84 2.57
CA LEU A 34 13.22 21.50 3.00
C LEU A 34 14.53 21.18 2.29
N ALA A 35 15.68 21.35 2.98
CA ALA A 35 16.88 20.64 2.57
C ALA A 35 16.45 19.18 2.36
N LYS A 36 16.46 18.71 1.10
CA LYS A 36 15.87 17.42 0.73
C LYS A 36 16.64 16.33 1.45
N LYS A 37 16.14 15.94 2.63
CA LYS A 37 16.82 14.98 3.50
C LYS A 37 16.91 13.67 2.73
N ARG A 38 18.14 13.22 2.46
CA ARG A 38 18.38 11.87 1.96
C ARG A 38 17.99 10.90 3.07
N LEU A 39 17.06 10.00 2.75
CA LEU A 39 16.52 9.00 3.67
C LEU A 39 17.03 7.64 3.23
N LYS A 40 17.26 6.74 4.18
CA LYS A 40 17.47 5.31 3.89
C LYS A 40 16.14 4.57 4.00
N ILE A 41 15.67 4.03 2.89
CA ILE A 41 14.33 3.48 2.73
C ILE A 41 14.44 1.99 2.38
N LEU A 42 13.74 1.14 3.14
CA LEU A 42 13.53 -0.26 2.78
C LEU A 42 12.20 -0.39 2.05
N VAL A 43 12.23 -0.91 0.83
CA VAL A 43 11.05 -1.25 0.06
C VAL A 43 10.86 -2.76 0.06
N TYR A 44 9.81 -3.25 0.73
CA TYR A 44 9.43 -4.67 0.74
C TYR A 44 8.47 -4.96 -0.42
N SER A 45 8.87 -5.84 -1.33
CA SER A 45 8.10 -6.25 -2.51
C SER A 45 7.81 -7.76 -2.49
N PRO A 46 6.56 -8.19 -2.25
CA PRO A 46 6.15 -9.57 -2.43
C PRO A 46 5.93 -9.83 -3.92
N THR A 47 6.86 -10.55 -4.53
CA THR A 47 6.77 -10.95 -5.94
C THR A 47 5.79 -12.10 -6.09
N ILE A 48 4.51 -11.76 -6.22
CA ILE A 48 3.42 -12.71 -6.49
C ILE A 48 3.16 -12.80 -7.99
N GLY A 49 3.27 -11.68 -8.69
CA GLY A 49 3.07 -11.59 -10.14
C GLY A 49 3.50 -10.23 -10.67
N TRP A 50 3.52 -10.10 -11.99
CA TRP A 50 4.07 -8.94 -12.70
C TRP A 50 3.52 -7.58 -12.23
N SER A 51 2.24 -7.50 -11.87
CA SER A 51 1.62 -6.25 -11.42
C SER A 51 2.20 -5.72 -10.11
N HIS A 52 2.36 -6.59 -9.10
CA HIS A 52 2.95 -6.27 -7.80
C HIS A 52 4.40 -5.80 -7.97
N MET A 53 5.14 -6.57 -8.77
CA MET A 53 6.52 -6.28 -9.14
C MET A 53 6.68 -4.89 -9.75
N GLN A 54 5.87 -4.57 -10.77
CA GLN A 54 5.97 -3.31 -11.48
C GLN A 54 5.54 -2.12 -10.61
N PHE A 55 4.51 -2.30 -9.79
CA PHE A 55 4.04 -1.27 -8.87
C PHE A 55 5.11 -0.92 -7.82
N MET A 56 5.63 -1.93 -7.12
CA MET A 56 6.66 -1.74 -6.09
C MET A 56 7.97 -1.26 -6.70
N GLY A 57 8.32 -1.77 -7.88
CA GLY A 57 9.53 -1.36 -8.59
C GLY A 57 9.49 0.10 -9.03
N SER A 58 8.35 0.55 -9.56
CA SER A 58 8.14 1.96 -9.91
C SER A 58 8.25 2.89 -8.71
N ILE A 59 7.78 2.47 -7.53
CA ILE A 59 7.93 3.24 -6.29
C ILE A 59 9.41 3.33 -5.92
N ALA A 60 10.14 2.22 -5.94
CA ALA A 60 11.55 2.19 -5.62
C ALA A 60 12.38 3.08 -6.56
N ASP A 61 12.18 2.97 -7.88
CA ASP A 61 12.88 3.82 -8.87
C ASP A 61 12.58 5.31 -8.68
N THR A 62 11.33 5.66 -8.34
CA THR A 62 10.95 7.06 -8.06
C THR A 62 11.68 7.60 -6.82
N LEU A 63 11.80 6.79 -5.77
CA LEU A 63 12.52 7.17 -4.54
C LEU A 63 14.02 7.33 -4.78
N VAL A 64 14.62 6.45 -5.60
CA VAL A 64 16.01 6.59 -6.03
C VAL A 64 16.20 7.85 -6.88
N GLY A 65 15.31 8.10 -7.85
CA GLY A 65 15.34 9.31 -8.68
C GLY A 65 15.16 10.60 -7.87
N ALA A 66 14.47 10.52 -6.73
CA ALA A 66 14.41 11.59 -5.75
C ALA A 66 15.69 11.73 -4.90
N GLY A 67 16.69 10.88 -5.04
CA GLY A 67 17.98 10.97 -4.34
C GLY A 67 17.99 10.31 -2.97
N HIS A 68 17.03 9.43 -2.66
CA HIS A 68 17.05 8.63 -1.43
C HIS A 68 17.94 7.39 -1.60
N ASP A 69 18.42 6.85 -0.48
CA ASP A 69 19.10 5.55 -0.46
C ASP A 69 18.05 4.45 -0.30
N VAL A 70 17.89 3.59 -1.32
CA VAL A 70 16.78 2.62 -1.37
C VAL A 70 17.32 1.20 -1.43
N HIS A 71 16.91 0.39 -0.46
CA HIS A 71 17.10 -1.05 -0.47
C HIS A 71 15.79 -1.70 -0.91
N LEU A 72 15.83 -2.55 -1.94
CA LEU A 72 14.67 -3.37 -2.30
C LEU A 72 14.83 -4.75 -1.68
N PHE A 73 13.86 -5.15 -0.87
CA PHE A 73 13.76 -6.51 -0.36
C PHE A 73 12.63 -7.24 -1.08
N ARG A 74 13.03 -8.14 -1.97
CA ARG A 74 12.17 -8.93 -2.84
C ARG A 74 11.92 -10.29 -2.21
N VAL A 75 10.65 -10.62 -1.99
CA VAL A 75 10.23 -11.93 -1.48
C VAL A 75 9.50 -12.69 -2.59
N LEU A 76 10.08 -13.79 -3.05
CA LEU A 76 9.53 -14.59 -4.14
C LEU A 76 8.44 -15.52 -3.62
N MET A 77 7.18 -15.25 -3.95
CA MET A 77 6.04 -15.95 -3.35
C MET A 77 5.59 -17.20 -4.14
N ASN A 78 6.14 -17.43 -5.33
CA ASN A 78 5.86 -18.61 -6.13
C ASN A 78 6.99 -18.89 -7.15
N LYS A 79 7.00 -20.08 -7.76
CA LYS A 79 8.02 -20.47 -8.75
C LYS A 79 7.98 -19.63 -10.04
N ARG A 80 6.83 -19.07 -10.41
CA ARG A 80 6.75 -18.19 -11.60
C ARG A 80 7.50 -16.89 -11.35
N ALA A 81 7.46 -16.41 -10.11
CA ALA A 81 8.14 -15.20 -9.65
C ALA A 81 9.65 -15.24 -9.88
N GLU A 82 10.27 -16.42 -9.77
CA GLU A 82 11.71 -16.63 -10.04
C GLU A 82 12.08 -16.35 -11.50
N ALA A 83 11.19 -16.68 -12.43
CA ALA A 83 11.40 -16.47 -13.87
C ALA A 83 11.15 -15.01 -14.30
N LEU A 84 10.61 -14.18 -13.41
CA LEU A 84 10.32 -12.79 -13.74
C LEU A 84 11.59 -11.93 -13.62
N PRO A 85 11.87 -11.05 -14.62
CA PRO A 85 13.01 -10.16 -14.63
C PRO A 85 13.04 -9.25 -13.40
N LYS A 86 14.20 -8.59 -13.19
CA LYS A 86 14.35 -7.64 -12.09
C LYS A 86 13.32 -6.51 -12.23
N GLU A 87 12.64 -6.24 -11.11
CA GLU A 87 11.60 -5.22 -10.95
C GLU A 87 12.17 -3.80 -11.00
N VAL A 88 13.44 -3.67 -10.64
CA VAL A 88 14.13 -2.41 -10.40
C VAL A 88 15.59 -2.55 -10.84
N PHE A 89 16.13 -1.50 -11.47
CA PHE A 89 17.51 -1.49 -11.95
C PHE A 89 18.43 -0.54 -11.16
N ASN A 90 17.87 0.45 -10.45
CA ASN A 90 18.66 1.55 -9.89
C ASN A 90 18.77 1.57 -8.34
N VAL A 91 18.26 0.56 -7.64
CA VAL A 91 18.34 0.50 -6.16
C VAL A 91 19.77 0.30 -5.67
N THR A 92 20.09 0.89 -4.51
CA THR A 92 21.42 0.81 -3.90
C THR A 92 21.77 -0.63 -3.56
N ASN A 93 20.84 -1.35 -2.96
CA ASN A 93 20.98 -2.76 -2.60
C ASN A 93 19.73 -3.54 -2.94
N PHE A 94 19.94 -4.76 -3.43
CA PHE A 94 18.87 -5.67 -3.82
C PHE A 94 19.01 -6.96 -3.02
N HIS A 95 18.03 -7.21 -2.16
CA HIS A 95 17.94 -8.38 -1.31
C HIS A 95 16.86 -9.29 -1.88
N ASN A 96 17.22 -10.52 -2.25
CA ASN A 96 16.27 -11.48 -2.81
C ASN A 96 16.11 -12.64 -1.84
N PHE A 97 14.88 -12.92 -1.42
CA PHE A 97 14.56 -14.03 -0.54
C PHE A 97 13.56 -14.95 -1.19
N LEU A 98 13.92 -16.23 -1.26
CA LEU A 98 13.06 -17.29 -1.73
C LEU A 98 12.67 -18.15 -0.53
N PRO A 99 11.46 -17.98 0.04
CA PRO A 99 11.02 -18.77 1.17
C PRO A 99 11.07 -20.26 0.83
N ASN A 100 11.55 -21.07 1.76
CA ASN A 100 11.68 -22.52 1.54
C ASN A 100 10.36 -23.19 1.17
N PHE A 101 9.23 -22.71 1.71
CA PHE A 101 7.93 -23.30 1.42
C PHE A 101 7.57 -23.20 -0.06
N VAL A 102 8.10 -22.22 -0.80
CA VAL A 102 7.91 -22.09 -2.24
C VAL A 102 8.66 -23.18 -3.00
N GLN A 103 9.82 -23.61 -2.49
CA GLN A 103 10.66 -24.65 -3.09
C GLN A 103 10.18 -26.05 -2.70
N THR A 104 9.94 -26.27 -1.40
CA THR A 104 9.76 -27.60 -0.79
C THR A 104 8.31 -27.90 -0.39
N GLY A 105 7.42 -26.90 -0.42
CA GLY A 105 6.07 -27.01 0.12
C GLY A 105 5.98 -27.03 1.65
N LYS A 106 7.13 -26.91 2.36
CA LYS A 106 7.20 -26.89 3.83
C LYS A 106 7.94 -25.66 4.32
N LEU A 107 7.40 -25.02 5.36
CA LEU A 107 8.09 -23.93 6.04
C LEU A 107 9.20 -24.52 6.93
N ASP A 108 10.45 -24.14 6.65
CA ASP A 108 11.60 -24.44 7.48
C ASP A 108 12.09 -23.14 8.12
N ILE A 109 11.85 -23.05 9.43
CA ILE A 109 12.03 -21.86 10.26
C ILE A 109 13.51 -21.55 10.47
N ASN A 110 14.39 -22.56 10.40
CA ASN A 110 15.83 -22.37 10.60
C ASN A 110 16.47 -21.55 9.48
N LYS A 111 15.89 -21.52 8.27
CA LYS A 111 16.38 -20.63 7.21
C LYS A 111 15.77 -19.23 7.24
N LEU A 112 14.91 -18.92 8.20
CA LEU A 112 14.54 -17.53 8.50
C LEU A 112 15.71 -16.76 9.10
N ASP A 113 16.80 -17.43 9.48
CA ASP A 113 18.06 -16.78 9.86
C ASP A 113 18.63 -15.92 8.72
N GLU A 114 18.36 -16.27 7.45
CA GLU A 114 18.70 -15.44 6.29
C GLU A 114 17.92 -14.12 6.25
N LEU A 115 16.80 -14.00 6.97
CA LEU A 115 16.06 -12.74 7.15
C LEU A 115 16.62 -11.88 8.28
N LYS A 116 17.51 -12.42 9.12
CA LYS A 116 18.04 -11.70 10.28
C LYS A 116 19.07 -10.66 9.83
N GLU A 117 19.95 -10.96 8.89
CA GLU A 117 20.90 -9.97 8.35
C GLU A 117 20.48 -9.54 6.94
N PRO A 118 20.39 -8.23 6.61
CA PRO A 118 20.74 -7.04 7.40
C PRO A 118 19.57 -6.45 8.22
N PHE A 119 18.44 -7.17 8.38
CA PHE A 119 17.20 -6.63 8.93
C PHE A 119 17.04 -6.82 10.46
N ASP A 120 18.13 -7.06 11.18
CA ASP A 120 18.12 -7.27 12.63
C ASP A 120 17.94 -5.97 13.43
N GLY A 121 18.05 -4.83 12.76
CA GLY A 121 17.97 -3.49 13.34
C GLY A 121 19.24 -3.05 14.07
N LYS A 122 20.33 -3.83 14.03
CA LYS A 122 21.64 -3.45 14.60
C LYS A 122 22.67 -3.19 13.52
N THR A 123 22.69 -4.02 12.48
CA THR A 123 23.64 -3.90 11.36
C THR A 123 23.26 -2.75 10.46
N GLU A 124 21.97 -2.64 10.11
CA GLU A 124 21.44 -1.54 9.31
C GLU A 124 20.22 -0.88 9.95
N HIS A 125 20.14 0.44 9.76
CA HIS A 125 18.99 1.26 10.17
C HIS A 125 18.31 1.85 8.94
N PHE A 126 16.97 1.84 8.96
CA PHE A 126 16.13 2.45 7.93
C PHE A 126 15.28 3.57 8.54
N ASP A 127 15.26 4.74 7.89
CA ASP A 127 14.40 5.86 8.29
C ASP A 127 12.92 5.54 8.04
N VAL A 128 12.65 4.84 6.93
CA VAL A 128 11.31 4.49 6.45
C VAL A 128 11.31 3.05 5.95
N VAL A 129 10.29 2.29 6.35
CA VAL A 129 9.95 1.01 5.70
C VAL A 129 8.67 1.21 4.92
N LEU A 130 8.72 0.95 3.62
CA LEU A 130 7.58 0.96 2.72
C LEU A 130 7.34 -0.47 2.27
N ALA A 131 6.16 -1.00 2.52
CA ALA A 131 5.89 -2.40 2.23
C ALA A 131 4.54 -2.60 1.56
N GLU A 132 4.47 -3.57 0.66
CA GLU A 132 3.19 -4.04 0.19
C GLU A 132 2.48 -4.88 1.27
N LEU A 133 1.25 -4.51 1.59
CA LEU A 133 0.45 -5.10 2.67
C LEU A 133 -0.42 -6.25 2.17
N TYR A 134 0.23 -7.24 1.58
CA TYR A 134 -0.44 -8.48 1.20
C TYR A 134 -0.61 -9.42 2.41
N ASP A 135 0.43 -9.52 3.23
CA ASP A 135 0.47 -10.29 4.47
C ASP A 135 1.02 -9.43 5.64
N PRO A 136 0.85 -9.88 6.91
CA PRO A 136 1.44 -9.22 8.08
C PRO A 136 2.97 -9.26 8.21
N CYS A 137 3.63 -10.23 7.56
CA CYS A 137 5.09 -10.44 7.60
C CYS A 137 5.94 -9.15 7.42
N PRO A 138 5.74 -8.29 6.40
CA PRO A 138 6.53 -7.06 6.23
C PRO A 138 6.38 -6.08 7.40
N MET A 139 5.20 -6.04 8.02
CA MET A 139 5.00 -5.18 9.19
C MET A 139 5.73 -5.73 10.41
N ALA A 140 5.76 -7.06 10.59
CA ALA A 140 6.59 -7.67 11.61
C ALA A 140 8.08 -7.37 11.37
N LEU A 141 8.57 -7.53 10.14
CA LEU A 141 9.95 -7.18 9.79
C LEU A 141 10.25 -5.70 10.07
N SER A 142 9.36 -4.79 9.69
CA SER A 142 9.52 -3.35 9.96
C SER A 142 9.60 -3.04 11.46
N HIS A 143 8.86 -3.78 12.29
CA HIS A 143 8.90 -3.64 13.74
C HIS A 143 10.22 -4.19 14.29
N ARG A 144 10.70 -5.33 13.78
CA ARG A 144 11.98 -5.93 14.17
C ARG A 144 13.17 -5.02 13.87
N ILE A 145 13.17 -4.40 12.68
CA ILE A 145 14.16 -3.38 12.27
C ILE A 145 14.15 -2.16 13.20
N GLY A 146 13.05 -1.91 13.91
CA GLY A 146 12.87 -0.72 14.74
C GLY A 146 12.52 0.54 13.94
N ALA A 147 12.00 0.38 12.71
CA ALA A 147 11.63 1.50 11.87
C ALA A 147 10.49 2.30 12.50
N LYS A 148 10.72 3.62 12.68
CA LYS A 148 9.74 4.54 13.27
C LYS A 148 8.62 4.87 12.28
N THR A 149 8.97 5.02 11.01
CA THR A 149 8.02 5.36 9.94
C THR A 149 7.74 4.13 9.11
N LYS A 150 6.47 3.72 9.06
CA LYS A 150 6.01 2.54 8.33
C LYS A 150 4.92 2.97 7.37
N LEU A 151 5.14 2.70 6.09
CA LEU A 151 4.23 3.05 5.01
C LEU A 151 3.70 1.76 4.39
N GLY A 152 2.39 1.69 4.22
CA GLY A 152 1.71 0.59 3.57
C GLY A 152 1.50 0.88 2.10
N THR A 153 1.56 -0.13 1.27
CA THR A 153 1.19 -0.05 -0.15
C THR A 153 0.33 -1.24 -0.54
N ILE A 154 -0.52 -1.11 -1.55
CA ILE A 154 -1.37 -2.19 -2.07
C ILE A 154 -1.40 -2.07 -3.59
N ALA A 155 -0.86 -3.05 -4.32
CA ALA A 155 -0.80 -3.04 -5.77
C ALA A 155 -2.14 -3.36 -6.46
N VAL A 156 -3.13 -3.83 -5.69
CA VAL A 156 -4.49 -4.12 -6.14
C VAL A 156 -5.47 -3.05 -5.66
N PRO A 157 -6.68 -2.95 -6.23
CA PRO A 157 -7.72 -2.11 -5.67
C PRO A 157 -7.96 -2.43 -4.19
N LEU A 158 -8.08 -1.39 -3.37
CA LEU A 158 -8.33 -1.52 -1.93
C LEU A 158 -9.56 -2.41 -1.69
N PHE A 159 -9.32 -3.62 -1.16
CA PHE A 159 -10.35 -4.59 -0.81
C PHE A 159 -10.85 -4.39 0.62
N GLN A 160 -12.02 -4.94 0.93
CA GLN A 160 -12.77 -4.61 2.14
C GLN A 160 -11.99 -4.89 3.44
N THR A 161 -11.35 -6.06 3.54
CA THR A 161 -10.55 -6.44 4.71
C THR A 161 -9.39 -5.46 4.96
N ALA A 162 -8.65 -5.09 3.91
CA ALA A 162 -7.60 -4.08 4.01
C ALA A 162 -8.17 -2.73 4.45
N ALA A 163 -9.24 -2.25 3.79
CA ALA A 163 -9.90 -1.01 4.15
C ALA A 163 -10.30 -0.95 5.64
N ARG A 164 -10.95 -1.99 6.15
CA ARG A 164 -11.36 -2.09 7.56
C ARG A 164 -10.18 -2.09 8.53
N ASN A 165 -9.08 -2.76 8.18
CA ASN A 165 -7.88 -2.77 9.02
C ASN A 165 -7.25 -1.37 9.18
N PHE A 166 -7.50 -0.48 8.22
CA PHE A 166 -7.13 0.94 8.27
C PHE A 166 -8.26 1.87 8.75
N GLY A 167 -9.37 1.33 9.25
CA GLY A 167 -10.50 2.12 9.74
C GLY A 167 -11.33 2.77 8.63
N ILE A 168 -11.12 2.38 7.38
CA ILE A 168 -11.88 2.88 6.23
C ILE A 168 -13.22 2.12 6.17
N PRO A 169 -14.37 2.83 6.17
CA PRO A 169 -15.68 2.18 6.12
C PRO A 169 -15.88 1.49 4.76
N THR A 170 -16.40 0.26 4.80
CA THR A 170 -16.70 -0.53 3.60
C THR A 170 -18.21 -0.64 3.39
N LEU A 171 -18.68 -0.40 2.16
CA LEU A 171 -20.09 -0.52 1.79
C LEU A 171 -20.34 -1.82 1.03
N SER A 172 -20.53 -2.92 1.77
CA SER A 172 -20.78 -4.26 1.21
C SER A 172 -22.05 -4.36 0.37
N SER A 173 -22.95 -3.38 0.45
CA SER A 173 -24.13 -3.33 -0.41
C SER A 173 -23.85 -2.82 -1.83
N TYR A 174 -22.68 -2.24 -2.10
CA TYR A 174 -22.33 -1.65 -3.41
C TYR A 174 -20.97 -2.07 -3.94
N VAL A 175 -20.03 -2.39 -3.05
CA VAL A 175 -18.68 -2.82 -3.42
C VAL A 175 -18.58 -4.32 -3.20
N THR A 176 -18.28 -5.08 -4.25
CA THR A 176 -18.03 -6.51 -4.14
C THR A 176 -16.68 -6.78 -3.48
N SER A 177 -16.58 -7.85 -2.69
CA SER A 177 -15.26 -8.31 -2.20
C SER A 177 -14.39 -8.75 -3.38
N LEU A 178 -13.08 -8.50 -3.30
CA LEU A 178 -12.10 -8.90 -4.32
C LEU A 178 -12.01 -10.43 -4.42
N PHE A 179 -12.17 -11.13 -3.30
CA PHE A 179 -12.02 -12.60 -3.24
C PHE A 179 -13.32 -13.35 -3.48
N THR A 180 -14.46 -12.69 -3.30
CA THR A 180 -15.80 -13.23 -3.58
C THR A 180 -16.59 -12.27 -4.48
N PRO A 181 -16.18 -12.10 -5.75
CA PRO A 181 -16.86 -11.20 -6.67
C PRO A 181 -18.28 -11.70 -7.00
N MET A 182 -19.27 -10.82 -6.90
CA MET A 182 -20.64 -11.12 -7.33
C MET A 182 -20.77 -11.03 -8.85
N ASN A 183 -21.61 -11.88 -9.44
CA ASN A 183 -21.84 -11.93 -10.89
C ASN A 183 -22.33 -10.60 -11.46
N GLY A 184 -23.23 -9.91 -10.73
CA GLY A 184 -23.69 -8.57 -11.09
C GLY A 184 -22.60 -7.48 -11.06
N GLY A 185 -21.40 -7.76 -10.53
CA GLY A 185 -20.27 -6.84 -10.48
C GLY A 185 -20.65 -5.49 -9.87
N HIS A 186 -20.63 -4.42 -10.68
CA HIS A 186 -21.00 -3.07 -10.27
C HIS A 186 -22.52 -2.82 -10.16
N LYS A 187 -23.36 -3.77 -10.59
CA LYS A 187 -24.83 -3.69 -10.58
C LYS A 187 -25.44 -4.95 -9.95
N MET A 188 -25.16 -5.16 -8.67
CA MET A 188 -25.76 -6.24 -7.88
C MET A 188 -27.27 -6.01 -7.69
N ASN A 189 -28.06 -7.07 -7.88
CA ASN A 189 -29.46 -7.12 -7.46
C ASN A 189 -29.57 -7.23 -5.92
N PHE A 190 -30.79 -7.13 -5.38
CA PHE A 190 -30.98 -7.15 -3.92
C PHE A 190 -30.42 -8.41 -3.24
N VAL A 191 -30.61 -9.58 -3.84
CA VAL A 191 -30.14 -10.86 -3.29
C VAL A 191 -28.60 -10.91 -3.31
N GLU A 192 -27.98 -10.51 -4.42
CA GLU A 192 -26.52 -10.44 -4.52
C GLU A 192 -25.91 -9.47 -3.51
N ARG A 193 -26.57 -8.33 -3.24
CA ARG A 193 -26.14 -7.38 -2.20
C ARG A 193 -26.19 -7.99 -0.81
N PHE A 194 -27.24 -8.76 -0.52
CA PHE A 194 -27.39 -9.46 0.75
C PHE A 194 -26.32 -10.55 0.92
N VAL A 195 -26.09 -11.35 -0.12
CA VAL A 195 -25.03 -12.38 -0.12
C VAL A 195 -23.64 -11.75 0.04
N ASN A 196 -23.36 -10.66 -0.69
CA ASN A 196 -22.08 -9.95 -0.55
C ASN A 196 -21.89 -9.36 0.85
N PHE A 197 -22.95 -8.86 1.49
CA PHE A 197 -22.90 -8.41 2.88
C PHE A 197 -22.61 -9.56 3.85
N VAL A 198 -23.26 -10.71 3.69
CA VAL A 198 -23.01 -11.90 4.53
C VAL A 198 -21.58 -12.40 4.37
N ASN A 199 -21.07 -12.45 3.13
CA ASN A 199 -19.69 -12.83 2.86
C ASN A 199 -18.69 -11.87 3.51
N ASP A 200 -18.89 -10.55 3.36
CA ASP A 200 -18.02 -9.53 3.96
C ASP A 200 -18.10 -9.56 5.51
N LEU A 201 -19.27 -9.87 6.07
CA LEU A 201 -19.42 -10.09 7.52
C LEU A 201 -18.64 -11.33 7.98
N TYR A 202 -18.71 -12.43 7.23
CA TYR A 202 -17.94 -13.64 7.49
C TYR A 202 -16.43 -13.37 7.41
N ASP A 203 -15.96 -12.71 6.34
CA ASP A 203 -14.56 -12.34 6.14
C ASP A 203 -14.05 -11.49 7.31
N TRP A 204 -14.87 -10.56 7.79
CA TRP A 204 -14.53 -9.70 8.92
C TRP A 204 -14.44 -10.44 10.26
N LEU A 205 -15.41 -11.31 10.57
CA LEU A 205 -15.44 -12.02 11.85
C LEU A 205 -14.42 -13.16 11.91
N TYR A 206 -14.19 -13.83 10.78
CA TYR A 206 -13.37 -15.03 10.70
C TYR A 206 -12.03 -14.77 10.00
N LEU A 207 -12.04 -14.51 8.68
CA LEU A 207 -10.80 -14.48 7.89
C LEU A 207 -9.78 -13.43 8.34
N ASN A 208 -10.24 -12.27 8.82
CA ASN A 208 -9.34 -11.22 9.30
C ASN A 208 -8.49 -11.65 10.52
N ASN A 209 -8.96 -12.64 11.28
CA ASN A 209 -8.23 -13.18 12.43
C ASN A 209 -7.33 -14.36 12.03
N VAL A 210 -7.70 -15.08 10.99
CA VAL A 210 -7.07 -16.33 10.56
C VAL A 210 -5.64 -16.09 10.09
N MET A 211 -5.40 -15.11 9.21
CA MET A 211 -4.05 -14.82 8.68
C MET A 211 -3.04 -14.53 9.79
N ALA A 212 -3.40 -13.63 10.72
CA ALA A 212 -2.54 -13.31 11.86
C ALA A 212 -2.29 -14.55 12.74
N SER A 213 -3.31 -15.38 12.99
CA SER A 213 -3.17 -16.57 13.84
C SER A 213 -2.23 -17.64 13.27
N TYR A 214 -2.10 -17.72 11.94
CA TYR A 214 -1.16 -18.63 11.29
C TYR A 214 0.28 -18.10 11.29
N GLU A 215 0.47 -16.78 11.19
CA GLU A 215 1.80 -16.15 11.10
C GLU A 215 2.42 -15.85 12.47
N GLU A 216 1.61 -15.57 13.49
CA GLU A 216 2.09 -15.23 14.84
C GLU A 216 3.05 -16.29 15.45
N PRO A 217 2.78 -17.61 15.37
CA PRO A 217 3.71 -18.62 15.87
C PRO A 217 5.06 -18.62 15.13
N VAL A 218 5.03 -18.47 13.81
CA VAL A 218 6.23 -18.43 12.96
C VAL A 218 7.07 -17.20 13.29
N ILE A 219 6.42 -16.06 13.46
CA ILE A 219 7.07 -14.79 13.80
C ILE A 219 7.62 -14.82 15.23
N ALA A 220 6.90 -15.43 16.17
CA ALA A 220 7.38 -15.63 17.53
C ALA A 220 8.61 -16.55 17.58
N GLU A 221 8.69 -17.56 16.71
CA GLU A 221 9.86 -18.43 16.59
C GLU A 221 11.06 -17.70 15.94
N ALA A 222 10.81 -16.92 14.90
CA ALA A 222 11.85 -16.19 14.17
C ALA A 222 12.41 -14.97 14.94
N PHE A 223 11.54 -14.17 15.56
CA PHE A 223 11.88 -12.88 16.17
C PHE A 223 11.79 -12.86 17.69
N GLY A 224 11.32 -13.95 18.30
CA GLY A 224 11.26 -14.16 19.75
C GLY A 224 9.83 -14.18 20.31
N LYS A 225 9.62 -14.94 21.40
CA LYS A 225 8.29 -15.21 21.99
C LYS A 225 7.53 -13.97 22.48
N ASN A 226 8.23 -12.87 22.77
CA ASN A 226 7.64 -11.63 23.27
C ASN A 226 7.26 -10.64 22.16
N PHE A 227 7.11 -11.12 20.92
CA PHE A 227 6.75 -10.27 19.79
C PHE A 227 5.30 -9.77 19.92
N PRO A 228 5.02 -8.47 19.64
CA PRO A 228 3.67 -7.94 19.78
C PRO A 228 2.69 -8.55 18.75
N PRO A 229 1.39 -8.58 19.06
CA PRO A 229 0.38 -9.12 18.15
C PRO A 229 0.38 -8.42 16.79
N LEU A 230 0.28 -9.17 15.70
CA LEU A 230 0.48 -8.63 14.35
C LEU A 230 -0.55 -7.56 13.98
N LYS A 231 -1.79 -7.72 14.45
CA LYS A 231 -2.85 -6.73 14.24
C LYS A 231 -2.51 -5.36 14.82
N GLN A 232 -1.81 -5.31 15.95
CA GLN A 232 -1.37 -4.05 16.55
C GLN A 232 -0.31 -3.38 15.68
N ILE A 233 0.62 -4.17 15.13
CA ILE A 233 1.68 -3.69 14.26
C ILE A 233 1.10 -3.18 12.93
N MET A 234 0.17 -3.93 12.32
CA MET A 234 -0.51 -3.57 11.07
C MET A 234 -1.30 -2.25 11.17
N ARG A 235 -1.85 -1.95 12.35
CA ARG A 235 -2.53 -0.67 12.60
C ARG A 235 -1.57 0.51 12.78
N ASN A 236 -0.29 0.25 13.04
CA ASN A 236 0.74 1.26 13.22
C ASN A 236 1.43 1.60 11.88
N VAL A 237 0.63 2.02 10.90
CA VAL A 237 1.08 2.48 9.58
C VAL A 237 0.68 3.94 9.44
N SER A 238 1.63 4.78 9.02
CA SER A 238 1.42 6.23 8.96
C SER A 238 0.64 6.67 7.72
N LEU A 239 0.81 5.96 6.61
CA LEU A 239 0.17 6.26 5.33
C LEU A 239 0.04 5.00 4.49
N LEU A 240 -1.05 4.92 3.72
CA LEU A 240 -1.34 3.83 2.80
C LEU A 240 -1.39 4.35 1.36
N PHE A 241 -0.59 3.77 0.47
CA PHE A 241 -0.69 3.99 -0.97
C PHE A 241 -1.47 2.84 -1.61
N THR A 242 -2.42 3.15 -2.46
CA THR A 242 -3.20 2.14 -3.17
C THR A 242 -3.02 2.36 -4.67
N ASN A 243 -2.85 1.28 -5.42
CA ASN A 243 -2.77 1.31 -6.87
C ASN A 243 -4.17 1.49 -7.47
N SER A 244 -4.72 2.67 -7.26
CA SER A 244 -6.06 3.01 -7.71
C SER A 244 -6.14 4.48 -8.03
N ASN A 245 -6.77 4.78 -9.15
CA ASN A 245 -7.14 6.15 -9.47
C ASN A 245 -8.41 6.51 -8.67
N GLN A 246 -8.45 7.70 -8.06
CA GLN A 246 -9.63 8.25 -7.40
C GLN A 246 -10.89 8.16 -8.28
N VAL A 247 -10.76 8.34 -9.59
CA VAL A 247 -11.89 8.26 -10.54
C VAL A 247 -12.42 6.82 -10.70
N GLY A 248 -11.54 5.82 -10.67
CA GLY A 248 -11.93 4.42 -10.80
C GLY A 248 -12.40 3.78 -9.49
N GLN A 249 -11.97 4.33 -8.34
CA GLN A 249 -12.34 3.85 -7.01
C GLN A 249 -13.55 4.55 -6.39
N ASN A 250 -13.94 5.72 -6.89
CA ASN A 250 -15.19 6.37 -6.55
C ASN A 250 -16.37 5.58 -7.14
N LEU A 251 -16.73 4.49 -6.47
CA LEU A 251 -17.98 3.76 -6.67
C LEU A 251 -19.18 4.47 -6.01
N MET A 252 -19.02 5.71 -5.55
CA MET A 252 -20.21 6.53 -5.30
C MET A 252 -20.90 6.74 -6.64
N PRO A 253 -22.14 6.26 -6.83
CA PRO A 253 -22.90 6.69 -7.98
C PRO A 253 -22.90 8.21 -7.92
N LYS A 254 -22.52 8.88 -9.02
CA LYS A 254 -22.92 10.28 -9.20
C LYS A 254 -24.38 10.32 -8.79
N ARG A 255 -24.74 11.10 -7.78
CA ARG A 255 -26.14 11.47 -7.56
C ARG A 255 -26.58 12.07 -8.89
N ILE A 256 -27.22 11.26 -9.72
CA ILE A 256 -28.15 11.75 -10.71
C ILE A 256 -29.36 12.12 -9.84
N GLY A 257 -29.27 13.30 -9.23
CA GLY A 257 -30.44 13.93 -8.65
C GLY A 257 -31.39 14.31 -9.78
N PRO A 258 -32.71 14.38 -9.52
CA PRO A 258 -33.57 15.26 -10.28
C PRO A 258 -33.13 16.73 -10.11
#